data_AF-A0A8C2SV17-F1
#
_entry.id   AF-A0A8C2SV17-F1
#
_cell.length_a   1.000
_cell.length_b   1.000
_cell.length_c   1.000
_cell.angle_alpha   90.00
_cell.angle_beta   90.00
_cell.angle_gamma   90.00
#
_symmetry.space_group_name_H-M   'P 1'
#
loop_
_entity.id
_entity.type
_entity.pdbx_description
1 polymer ?
#
loop_
_entity_poly.entity_id
_entity_poly.type
_entity_poly.pdbx_seq_one_letter_code
_entity_poly.pdbx_strand_id
1 'polypeptide(L)'
;MERMIVFCMLFFCSSMVLTAAPPKATKYKQLAKTIDQLKDVVKDKDVELLHTPENPVDGCLHTAVTCFQNGILKLQPKNSHVNATFNKTVKILRRPIFPDSGEQCESSCESYERKKPQEFLNSFSKLMQKVIDHIWIFPSGFGHFVHKHR
;
A
#
# COMPACT_ATOMS: atom_id res chain seq x y z
N MET A 1 12.82 -13.18 -50.00
CA MET A 1 12.57 -12.36 -48.80
C MET A 1 11.63 -13.02 -47.79
N GLU A 2 10.93 -14.10 -48.16
CA GLU A 2 9.95 -14.79 -47.30
C GLU A 2 10.54 -15.48 -46.06
N ARG A 3 11.76 -16.04 -46.17
CA ARG A 3 12.43 -16.68 -45.01
C ARG A 3 12.79 -15.69 -43.90
N MET A 4 13.07 -14.43 -44.23
CA MET A 4 13.37 -13.38 -43.25
C MET A 4 12.12 -12.98 -42.44
N ILE A 5 10.94 -13.02 -43.08
CA ILE A 5 9.64 -12.72 -42.45
C ILE A 5 9.27 -13.79 -41.42
N VAL A 6 9.54 -15.06 -41.71
CA VAL A 6 9.28 -16.18 -40.78
C VAL A 6 10.15 -16.09 -39.52
N PHE A 7 11.44 -15.74 -39.68
CA PHE A 7 12.33 -15.48 -38.54
C PHE A 7 11.89 -14.26 -37.73
N CYS A 8 11.44 -13.19 -38.38
CA CYS A 8 10.89 -12.03 -37.69
C CYS A 8 9.61 -12.37 -36.90
N MET A 9 8.71 -13.19 -37.44
CA MET A 9 7.51 -13.64 -36.71
C MET A 9 7.86 -14.52 -35.52
N LEU A 10 8.79 -15.47 -35.67
CA LEU A 10 9.22 -16.36 -34.58
C LEU A 10 9.99 -15.62 -33.47
N PHE A 11 10.76 -14.59 -33.81
CA PHE A 11 11.50 -13.75 -32.86
C PHE A 11 10.61 -12.71 -32.16
N PHE A 12 9.59 -12.17 -32.83
CA PHE A 12 8.59 -11.30 -32.21
C PHE A 12 7.62 -12.07 -31.31
N CYS A 13 7.21 -13.29 -31.68
CA CYS A 13 6.30 -14.11 -30.87
C CYS A 13 6.93 -14.63 -29.56
N SER A 14 8.27 -14.70 -29.49
CA SER A 14 8.99 -15.11 -28.27
C SER A 14 9.28 -13.96 -27.31
N SER A 15 9.06 -12.71 -27.73
CA SER A 15 9.51 -11.51 -27.00
C SER A 15 8.41 -10.70 -26.30
N MET A 16 7.16 -11.18 -26.25
CA MET A 16 6.07 -10.46 -25.58
C MET A 16 5.39 -11.29 -24.47
N VAL A 17 6.17 -11.93 -23.61
CA VAL A 17 5.75 -12.04 -22.20
C VAL A 17 6.15 -10.72 -21.54
N LEU A 18 5.36 -9.68 -21.82
CA LEU A 18 5.42 -8.45 -21.04
C LEU A 18 4.91 -8.86 -19.66
N THR A 19 5.82 -9.14 -18.72
CA THR A 19 5.52 -9.18 -17.28
C THR A 19 5.16 -7.77 -16.82
N ALA A 20 4.03 -7.28 -17.33
CA ALA A 20 3.43 -6.04 -16.87
C ALA A 20 3.14 -6.24 -15.39
N ALA A 21 3.67 -5.34 -14.56
CA ALA A 21 3.40 -5.36 -13.13
C ALA A 21 1.88 -5.46 -12.92
N PRO A 22 1.40 -6.35 -12.03
CA PRO A 22 -0.02 -6.45 -11.74
C PRO A 22 -0.56 -5.04 -11.49
N PRO A 23 -1.66 -4.61 -12.14
CA PRO A 23 -2.17 -3.24 -12.00
C PRO A 23 -2.34 -2.79 -10.54
N LYS A 24 -2.59 -3.75 -9.64
CA LYS A 24 -2.62 -3.56 -8.18
C LYS A 24 -1.26 -3.21 -7.59
N ALA A 25 -0.18 -3.91 -7.96
CA ALA A 25 1.18 -3.66 -7.48
C ALA A 25 1.65 -2.23 -7.81
N THR A 26 1.34 -1.73 -9.01
CA THR A 26 1.68 -0.35 -9.43
C THR A 26 0.95 0.69 -8.57
N LYS A 27 -0.32 0.47 -8.24
CA LYS A 27 -1.09 1.34 -7.34
C LYS A 27 -0.49 1.38 -5.94
N TYR A 28 -0.17 0.22 -5.35
CA TYR A 28 0.43 0.16 -4.02
C TYR A 28 1.85 0.76 -3.99
N LYS A 29 2.63 0.59 -5.06
CA LYS A 29 3.93 1.27 -5.20
C LYS A 29 3.79 2.79 -5.23
N GLN A 30 2.76 3.31 -5.88
CA GLN A 30 2.47 4.74 -5.88
C GLN A 30 2.06 5.23 -4.48
N LEU A 31 1.27 4.43 -3.73
CA LEU A 31 0.91 4.74 -2.35
C LEU A 31 2.14 4.76 -1.43
N ALA A 32 3.04 3.78 -1.52
CA ALA A 32 4.30 3.76 -0.77
C ALA A 32 5.13 5.05 -1.03
N LYS A 33 5.27 5.45 -2.29
CA LYS A 33 5.93 6.73 -2.64
C LYS A 33 5.22 7.95 -2.05
N THR A 34 3.89 7.92 -2.02
CA THR A 34 3.07 9.01 -1.45
C THR A 34 3.24 9.09 0.08
N ILE A 35 3.39 7.95 0.75
CA ILE A 35 3.75 7.88 2.19
C ILE A 35 5.13 8.48 2.41
N ASP A 36 6.12 8.15 1.57
CA ASP A 36 7.46 8.73 1.68
C ASP A 36 7.45 10.25 1.49
N GLN A 37 6.68 10.77 0.52
CA GLN A 37 6.47 12.21 0.36
C GLN A 37 5.81 12.86 1.58
N LEU A 38 4.93 12.14 2.30
CA LEU A 38 4.29 12.65 3.51
C LEU A 38 5.30 12.88 4.64
N LYS A 39 6.36 12.06 4.72
CA LYS A 39 7.40 12.16 5.75
C LYS A 39 8.10 13.52 5.74
N ASP A 40 8.35 14.08 4.56
CA ASP A 40 9.08 15.35 4.43
C ASP A 40 8.26 16.57 4.86
N VAL A 41 6.92 16.45 4.81
CA VAL A 41 5.99 17.57 5.02
C VAL A 41 5.22 17.49 6.35
N VAL A 42 5.48 16.46 7.17
CA VAL A 42 4.85 16.25 8.48
C VAL A 42 5.67 16.85 9.62
N LYS A 43 4.98 17.37 10.64
CA LYS A 43 5.57 17.74 11.92
C LYS A 43 5.82 16.50 12.77
N ASP A 44 7.05 16.34 13.27
CA ASP A 44 7.46 15.16 14.05
C ASP A 44 7.62 15.42 15.56
N LYS A 45 7.91 16.67 15.94
CA LYS A 45 8.11 17.07 17.35
C LYS A 45 6.85 17.69 17.93
N ASP A 46 6.62 17.46 19.22
CA ASP A 46 5.53 18.06 20.01
C ASP A 46 4.15 17.80 19.39
N VAL A 47 3.87 16.52 19.12
CA VAL A 47 2.67 16.00 18.46
C VAL A 47 2.24 14.69 19.10
N GLU A 48 0.95 14.34 18.96
CA GLU A 48 0.37 13.11 19.48
C GLU A 48 1.09 11.87 18.92
N LEU A 49 1.35 10.89 19.78
CA LEU A 49 1.87 9.59 19.36
C LEU A 49 0.75 8.76 18.72
N LEU A 50 1.07 8.08 17.62
CA LEU A 50 0.09 7.39 16.76
C LEU A 50 0.20 5.87 16.92
N HIS A 51 -0.95 5.21 17.04
CA HIS A 51 -1.03 3.76 17.05
C HIS A 51 -0.45 3.17 15.76
N THR A 52 0.55 2.31 15.89
CA THR A 52 1.38 1.83 14.77
C THR A 52 1.36 0.31 14.67
N PRO A 53 0.48 -0.28 13.83
CA PRO A 53 0.46 -1.72 13.60
C PRO A 53 1.61 -2.15 12.67
N GLU A 54 2.81 -2.33 13.23
CA GLU A 54 4.01 -2.70 12.46
C GLU A 54 3.99 -4.15 11.96
N ASN A 55 3.41 -5.05 12.76
CA ASN A 55 3.32 -6.49 12.48
C ASN A 55 1.89 -6.97 12.79
N PRO A 56 0.92 -6.69 11.90
CA PRO A 56 -0.40 -7.28 12.05
C PRO A 56 -0.33 -8.80 11.87
N VAL A 57 -1.18 -9.52 12.59
CA VAL A 57 -1.38 -10.97 12.40
C VAL A 57 -1.81 -11.22 10.95
N ASP A 58 -1.41 -12.35 10.38
CA ASP A 58 -1.82 -12.74 9.02
C ASP A 58 -3.36 -12.76 8.92
N GLY A 59 -3.90 -12.19 7.83
CA GLY A 59 -5.34 -11.92 7.67
C GLY A 59 -5.80 -10.55 8.20
N CYS A 60 -5.03 -9.89 9.07
CA CYS A 60 -5.39 -8.57 9.65
C CYS A 60 -4.82 -7.36 8.89
N LEU A 61 -4.26 -7.59 7.71
CA LEU A 61 -3.64 -6.55 6.90
C LEU A 61 -4.62 -5.40 6.57
N HIS A 62 -5.89 -5.74 6.31
CA HIS A 62 -6.94 -4.76 6.03
C HIS A 62 -7.19 -3.82 7.22
N THR A 63 -7.36 -4.39 8.41
CA THR A 63 -7.56 -3.64 9.67
C THR A 63 -6.34 -2.77 9.98
N ALA A 64 -5.13 -3.30 9.82
CA ALA A 64 -3.90 -2.56 10.04
C ALA A 64 -3.77 -1.35 9.12
N VAL A 65 -4.07 -1.52 7.84
CA VAL A 65 -4.03 -0.42 6.86
C VAL A 65 -5.09 0.62 7.18
N THR A 66 -6.32 0.21 7.52
CA THR A 66 -7.38 1.12 7.97
C THR A 66 -6.94 1.92 9.20
N CYS A 67 -6.22 1.28 10.12
CA CYS A 67 -5.65 1.93 11.28
C CYS A 67 -4.67 3.04 10.91
N PHE A 68 -3.75 2.75 9.97
CA PHE A 68 -2.84 3.76 9.42
C PHE A 68 -3.61 4.90 8.74
N GLN A 69 -4.67 4.62 7.98
CA GLN A 69 -5.48 5.66 7.33
C GLN A 69 -6.16 6.60 8.32
N ASN A 70 -6.67 6.07 9.42
CA ASN A 70 -7.24 6.87 10.51
C ASN A 70 -6.15 7.66 11.25
N GLY A 71 -4.98 7.06 11.48
CA GLY A 71 -3.83 7.73 12.09
C GLY A 71 -3.31 8.91 11.26
N ILE A 72 -3.36 8.81 9.93
CA ILE A 72 -2.94 9.90 9.02
C ILE A 72 -3.78 11.17 9.25
N LEU A 73 -5.05 11.06 9.65
CA LEU A 73 -5.91 12.22 9.92
C LEU A 73 -5.48 13.02 11.15
N LYS A 74 -4.71 12.41 12.05
CA LYS A 74 -4.17 13.05 13.25
C LYS A 74 -2.83 13.75 12.99
N LEU A 75 -2.22 13.55 11.82
CA LEU A 75 -0.96 14.19 11.46
C LEU A 75 -1.16 15.70 11.25
N GLN A 76 -0.08 16.44 11.49
CA GLN A 76 -0.05 17.89 11.26
C GLN A 76 1.03 18.24 10.24
N PRO A 77 0.79 19.24 9.38
CA PRO A 77 1.81 19.73 8.47
C PRO A 77 2.96 20.38 9.26
N LYS A 78 4.19 20.27 8.74
CA LYS A 78 5.39 20.85 9.33
C LYS A 78 5.31 22.37 9.48
N ASN A 79 4.72 23.05 8.50
CA ASN A 79 4.47 24.48 8.48
C ASN A 79 3.38 24.84 7.45
N SER A 80 2.99 26.11 7.39
CA SER A 80 1.96 26.60 6.47
C SER A 80 2.35 26.48 4.99
N HIS A 81 3.64 26.60 4.64
CA HIS A 81 4.11 26.55 3.27
C HIS A 81 3.88 25.17 2.63
N VAL A 82 4.06 24.09 3.39
CA VAL A 82 3.83 22.71 2.91
C VAL A 82 2.40 22.21 3.08
N ASN A 83 1.49 23.03 3.63
CA ASN A 83 0.13 22.62 3.97
C ASN A 83 -0.67 22.15 2.74
N ALA A 84 -0.50 22.80 1.59
CA ALA A 84 -1.16 22.39 0.34
C ALA A 84 -0.72 20.97 -0.10
N THR A 85 0.59 20.70 -0.05
CA THR A 85 1.15 19.38 -0.35
C THR A 85 0.69 18.35 0.68
N PHE A 86 0.76 18.68 1.97
CA PHE A 86 0.28 17.82 3.05
C PHE A 86 -1.19 17.40 2.84
N ASN A 87 -2.10 18.35 2.64
CA ASN A 87 -3.52 18.07 2.46
C ASN A 87 -3.79 17.22 1.20
N LYS A 88 -3.06 17.47 0.11
CA LYS A 88 -3.15 16.66 -1.11
C LYS A 88 -2.72 15.21 -0.84
N THR A 89 -1.61 15.02 -0.15
CA THR A 89 -1.05 13.71 0.19
C THR A 89 -1.97 12.93 1.14
N VAL A 90 -2.45 13.58 2.21
CA VAL A 90 -3.43 13.01 3.14
C VAL A 90 -4.71 12.59 2.43
N LYS A 91 -5.22 13.43 1.51
CA LYS A 91 -6.43 13.12 0.72
C LYS A 91 -6.27 11.89 -0.16
N ILE A 92 -5.08 11.61 -0.66
CA ILE A 92 -4.78 10.40 -1.45
C ILE A 92 -4.76 9.18 -0.53
N LEU A 93 -4.03 9.26 0.58
CA LEU A 93 -3.82 8.13 1.49
C LEU A 93 -5.05 7.75 2.32
N ARG A 94 -5.98 8.69 2.55
CA ARG A 94 -7.26 8.43 3.23
C ARG A 94 -8.20 7.52 2.43
N ARG A 95 -8.06 7.47 1.10
CA ARG A 95 -8.97 6.70 0.25
C ARG A 95 -8.82 5.21 0.56
N PRO A 96 -9.91 4.45 0.75
CA PRO A 96 -9.84 3.00 0.96
C PRO A 96 -8.90 2.34 -0.04
N ILE A 97 -7.86 1.67 0.47
CA ILE A 97 -6.79 1.05 -0.32
C ILE A 97 -7.20 -0.36 -0.76
N PHE A 98 -8.02 -1.01 0.06
CA PHE A 98 -8.56 -2.35 -0.16
C PHE A 98 -10.09 -2.30 -0.20
N PRO A 99 -10.74 -3.18 -0.96
CA PRO A 99 -12.17 -3.42 -0.79
C PRO A 99 -12.43 -3.98 0.61
N ASP A 100 -13.55 -3.57 1.21
CA ASP A 100 -13.95 -4.05 2.54
C ASP A 100 -14.07 -5.57 2.53
N SER A 101 -13.24 -6.24 3.34
CA SER A 101 -13.23 -7.69 3.44
C SER A 101 -14.34 -8.22 4.34
N GLY A 102 -15.01 -7.38 5.14
CA GLY A 102 -15.98 -7.81 6.15
C GLY A 102 -15.38 -8.61 7.32
N GLU A 103 -14.17 -9.13 7.16
CA GLU A 103 -13.37 -9.79 8.19
C GLU A 103 -12.80 -8.75 9.16
N GLN A 104 -13.38 -8.70 10.35
CA GLN A 104 -12.86 -7.88 11.44
C GLN A 104 -11.87 -8.71 12.25
N CYS A 105 -10.61 -8.30 12.24
CA CYS A 105 -9.67 -8.81 13.23
C CYS A 105 -10.02 -8.32 14.63
N GLU A 106 -9.81 -9.20 15.61
CA GLU A 106 -10.12 -8.97 17.03
C GLU A 106 -9.23 -7.88 17.66
N SER A 107 -8.07 -7.60 17.06
CA SER A 107 -7.18 -6.52 17.51
C SER A 107 -7.71 -5.15 17.12
N SER A 108 -8.00 -4.32 18.13
CA SER A 108 -8.36 -2.92 17.93
C SER A 108 -7.14 -2.08 17.58
N CYS A 109 -7.34 -0.94 16.91
CA CYS A 109 -6.27 0.02 16.67
C CYS A 109 -5.53 0.45 17.95
N GLU A 110 -6.25 0.53 19.06
CA GLU A 110 -5.74 1.06 20.31
C GLU A 110 -4.77 0.10 21.01
N SER A 111 -4.79 -1.20 20.66
CA SER A 111 -3.87 -2.18 21.24
C SER A 111 -2.44 -2.06 20.70
N TYR A 112 -2.22 -1.36 19.59
CA TYR A 112 -0.89 -1.21 19.00
C TYR A 112 -0.08 -0.12 19.71
N GLU A 113 1.24 -0.34 19.75
CA GLU A 113 2.20 0.62 20.31
C GLU A 113 2.06 1.98 19.63
N ARG A 114 2.18 3.05 20.43
CA ARG A 114 2.14 4.42 19.93
C ARG A 114 3.55 4.88 19.58
N LYS A 115 3.73 5.37 18.35
CA LYS A 115 5.02 5.87 17.85
C LYS A 115 4.92 7.31 17.36
N LYS A 116 6.07 7.96 17.19
CA LYS A 116 6.14 9.31 16.61
C LYS A 116 5.71 9.30 15.14
N PRO A 117 5.26 10.43 14.57
CA PRO A 117 4.83 10.49 13.17
C PRO A 117 5.83 9.93 12.16
N GLN A 118 7.13 10.21 12.30
CA GLN A 118 8.14 9.64 11.40
C GLN A 118 8.20 8.12 11.46
N GLU A 119 8.22 7.57 12.68
CA GLU A 119 8.24 6.11 12.89
C GLU A 119 6.95 5.46 12.41
N PHE A 120 5.81 6.07 12.70
CA PHE A 120 4.50 5.66 12.20
C PHE A 120 4.48 5.58 10.66
N LEU A 121 4.94 6.61 9.96
CA LEU A 121 5.00 6.62 8.49
C LEU A 121 6.03 5.62 7.94
N ASN A 122 7.12 5.36 8.67
CA ASN A 122 8.09 4.33 8.30
C ASN A 122 7.47 2.93 8.39
N SER A 123 6.76 2.61 9.47
CA SER A 123 6.07 1.34 9.62
C SER A 123 4.95 1.18 8.59
N PHE A 124 4.24 2.27 8.23
CA PHE A 124 3.24 2.21 7.16
C PHE A 124 3.87 1.90 5.80
N SER A 125 4.97 2.56 5.45
CA SER A 125 5.70 2.30 4.19
C SER A 125 6.19 0.85 4.11
N LYS A 126 6.75 0.31 5.22
CA LYS A 126 7.14 -1.10 5.33
C LYS A 126 5.95 -2.06 5.15
N LEU A 127 4.79 -1.76 5.74
CA LEU A 127 3.59 -2.59 5.57
C LEU A 127 3.16 -2.61 4.10
N MET A 128 3.15 -1.46 3.43
CA MET A 128 2.82 -1.37 2.00
C MET A 128 3.81 -2.13 1.12
N GLN A 129 5.10 -2.15 1.48
CA GLN A 129 6.10 -2.97 0.79
C GLN A 129 5.79 -4.47 0.94
N LYS A 130 5.47 -4.95 2.16
CA LYS A 130 5.04 -6.34 2.37
C LYS A 130 3.82 -6.71 1.50
N VAL A 131 2.85 -5.81 1.35
CA VAL A 131 1.70 -6.02 0.46
C VAL A 131 2.14 -6.19 -1.00
N ILE A 132 3.03 -5.31 -1.47
CA ILE A 132 3.56 -5.36 -2.82
C ILE A 132 4.29 -6.69 -3.04
N ASP A 133 5.17 -7.08 -2.12
CA ASP A 133 5.95 -8.32 -2.21
C ASP A 133 5.03 -9.55 -2.25
N HIS A 134 3.99 -9.60 -1.41
CA HIS A 134 3.01 -10.67 -1.42
C HIS A 134 2.26 -10.78 -2.76
N ILE A 135 1.96 -9.65 -3.42
CA ILE A 135 1.32 -9.63 -4.75
C ILE A 135 2.26 -10.13 -5.84
N TRP A 136 3.57 -9.87 -5.73
CA TRP A 136 4.57 -10.37 -6.68
C TRP A 136 4.88 -11.85 -6.51
N ILE A 137 4.85 -12.36 -5.26
CA ILE A 137 5.06 -13.79 -4.96
C ILE A 137 3.85 -14.63 -5.40
N PHE A 138 2.64 -14.07 -5.29
CA PHE A 138 1.40 -14.70 -5.74
C PHE A 138 0.72 -13.89 -6.85
N PRO A 139 1.32 -13.81 -8.06
CA PRO A 139 0.70 -13.16 -9.20
C PRO A 139 -0.56 -13.95 -9.51
N SER A 140 -1.71 -13.31 -9.35
CA SER A 140 -3.03 -13.95 -9.33
C SER A 140 -3.34 -14.68 -10.64
N GLY A 141 -2.88 -15.91 -10.74
CA GLY A 141 -3.24 -16.94 -11.72
C GLY A 141 -3.86 -18.16 -11.06
N PHE A 142 -4.21 -18.10 -9.77
CA PHE A 142 -4.91 -19.16 -9.06
C PHE A 142 -6.18 -18.62 -8.39
N GLY A 143 -7.32 -19.01 -8.97
CA GLY A 143 -8.51 -19.39 -8.22
C GLY A 143 -9.41 -18.29 -7.65
N HIS A 144 -10.24 -17.70 -8.49
CA HIS A 144 -11.61 -17.37 -8.07
C HIS A 144 -12.41 -18.69 -8.06
N PHE A 145 -12.49 -19.38 -6.91
CA PHE A 145 -13.45 -20.47 -6.73
C PHE A 145 -13.97 -20.47 -5.27
N VAL A 146 -15.14 -19.83 -5.13
CA VAL A 146 -16.28 -20.19 -4.29
C VAL A 146 -15.97 -21.07 -3.07
N HIS A 147 -16.16 -20.51 -1.87
CA HIS A 147 -16.77 -21.27 -0.78
C HIS A 147 -17.89 -20.45 -0.12
N LYS A 148 -19.07 -20.51 -0.74
CA LYS A 148 -20.35 -20.31 -0.08
C LYS A 148 -20.69 -21.64 0.58
N HIS A 149 -20.49 -21.77 1.89
CA HIS A 149 -21.05 -22.90 2.64
C HIS A 149 -22.39 -22.51 3.24
N ARG A 150 -23.31 -23.47 3.07
CA ARG A 150 -24.70 -23.50 3.46
C ARG A 150 -24.86 -23.55 4.98
#